data_AF-A0A0P0YSQ2-F1
#
_entry.id   AF-A0A0P0YSQ2-F1
#
_cell.length_a   1.000
_cell.length_b   1.000
_cell.length_c   1.000
_cell.angle_alpha   90.00
_cell.angle_beta   90.00
_cell.angle_gamma   90.00
#
_symmetry.space_group_name_H-M   'P 1'
#
loop_
_entity.id
_entity.type
_entity.pdbx_description
1 polymer ?
#
loop_
_entity_poly.entity_id
_entity_poly.type
_entity_poly.pdbx_seq_one_letter_code
_entity_poly.pdbx_strand_id
1 'polypeptide(L)'
;MGLERRSLLIKTFVTAIAYVGISRHSEAETNVSKNNSDNNVKDLSSQSSLIGELKTQLSAPTGLALIGQCISIQELRKTIPVVDGQRISVKGYYADSNEGGGVFYYDAKDNKSEDNGGNIIIASGKRWKREEHYLMEPEFFGAKGDGVSDDTDSLQRALDASINKVLIFAPKKYRSKNLVINGALIIKGAGRRIDAAIIPLDDTVGNFITIDSPESPTFYDLTISAKNVKIDSHLTGLYISSNKTKEYAPSVLMYNCNINSFTGNCIYADHGRHMGVLDNCQLEYSTEDCLVINGVDWNISHCAIGYTKKGNGIVITQPTNRIANSDIYFNKKNGIVLNNNSINGYIANNVINSNGENGIIISSNSHVKQGHIIVNNFFFNNSKSNSGVSSNIFLTNNIKGVGISGNSHFTYTDTSQRPRYLLCLGEGAVGSLIGDSFNVNSYVESPINTPSSTIINNEQVTIGSQSMLSRSVSDGSEYPAFLIENVEGRKKLLEISNRGEILFYDINGKELTVGSDKTETNTLTFNCNLSIIKNNSSDLEFSYLKLGGFYIWDDLNGNLKVDNKKPESKHAGSILFQAK
;
A
#
# COMPACT_ATOMS: atom_id res chain seq x y z
N MET A 1 17.63 -21.52 34.17
CA MET A 1 16.38 -21.43 34.97
C MET A 1 15.30 -20.89 34.05
N GLY A 2 14.38 -21.65 33.47
CA GLY A 2 13.84 -22.95 33.87
C GLY A 2 12.39 -22.75 34.29
N LEU A 3 11.46 -23.01 33.37
CA LEU A 3 10.01 -23.19 33.53
C LEU A 3 9.19 -22.01 34.08
N GLU A 4 8.35 -21.41 33.24
CA GLU A 4 6.90 -21.34 33.48
C GLU A 4 6.15 -20.93 32.20
N ARG A 5 6.05 -21.89 31.26
CA ARG A 5 4.99 -21.96 30.25
C ARG A 5 4.28 -23.29 30.49
N ARG A 6 3.08 -23.26 31.08
CA ARG A 6 1.97 -24.25 30.99
C ARG A 6 1.08 -24.14 32.23
N SER A 7 0.06 -23.29 32.18
CA SER A 7 -0.99 -23.26 33.20
C SER A 7 -2.27 -22.60 32.68
N LEU A 8 -2.82 -23.09 31.55
CA LEU A 8 -4.22 -22.83 31.20
C LEU A 8 -4.86 -23.98 30.39
N LEU A 9 -4.36 -25.20 30.59
CA LEU A 9 -4.83 -26.42 29.92
C LEU A 9 -5.18 -27.56 30.90
N ILE A 10 -5.29 -27.26 32.20
CA ILE A 10 -5.63 -28.22 33.25
C ILE A 10 -6.77 -27.67 34.12
N LYS A 11 -7.91 -27.34 33.50
CA LYS A 11 -9.18 -27.11 34.23
C LYS A 11 -10.41 -27.79 33.61
N THR A 12 -10.24 -28.69 32.64
CA THR A 12 -11.39 -29.38 32.01
C THR A 12 -11.20 -30.88 31.84
N PHE A 13 -10.35 -31.53 32.64
CA PHE A 13 -10.07 -32.98 32.52
C PHE A 13 -10.42 -33.81 33.77
N VAL A 14 -11.22 -33.30 34.72
CA VAL A 14 -11.53 -34.02 35.98
C VAL A 14 -13.04 -34.26 36.21
N THR A 15 -13.90 -34.14 35.19
CA THR A 15 -15.35 -34.39 35.37
C THR A 15 -15.93 -35.42 34.38
N ALA A 16 -15.16 -36.48 34.07
CA ALA A 16 -15.61 -37.56 33.18
C ALA A 16 -15.32 -38.99 33.67
N ILE A 17 -15.10 -39.20 34.98
CA ILE A 17 -15.09 -40.55 35.57
C ILE A 17 -15.91 -40.53 36.87
N ALA A 18 -17.23 -40.48 36.72
CA ALA A 18 -18.18 -40.76 37.79
C ALA A 18 -19.48 -41.32 37.19
N TYR A 19 -19.37 -42.39 36.38
CA TYR A 19 -20.53 -43.20 36.00
C TYR A 19 -20.15 -44.65 35.66
N VAL A 20 -19.50 -45.35 36.60
CA VAL A 20 -19.42 -46.81 36.59
C VAL A 20 -19.43 -47.30 38.04
N GLY A 21 -20.40 -48.15 38.41
CA GLY A 21 -20.18 -49.16 39.45
C GLY A 21 -20.99 -49.09 40.76
N ILE A 22 -22.22 -49.61 40.71
CA ILE A 22 -22.66 -50.78 41.52
C ILE A 22 -22.71 -50.66 43.08
N SER A 23 -23.95 -50.48 43.55
CA SER A 23 -24.70 -51.33 44.52
C SER A 23 -24.40 -51.41 46.03
N ARG A 24 -25.53 -51.36 46.78
CA ARG A 24 -26.01 -52.21 47.90
C ARG A 24 -26.08 -51.64 49.34
N HIS A 25 -27.28 -51.88 49.91
CA HIS A 25 -27.68 -52.05 51.32
C HIS A 25 -27.63 -50.81 52.23
N SER A 26 -28.52 -50.57 53.21
CA SER A 26 -29.85 -51.06 53.64
C SER A 26 -30.30 -50.23 54.86
N GLU A 27 -31.59 -50.36 55.24
CA GLU A 27 -32.23 -49.99 56.54
C GLU A 27 -32.87 -48.59 56.67
N ALA A 28 -34.05 -48.40 57.24
CA ALA A 28 -35.08 -49.32 57.76
C ALA A 28 -36.44 -48.57 57.85
N GLU A 29 -37.48 -49.37 58.09
CA GLU A 29 -38.93 -49.13 57.97
C GLU A 29 -39.56 -48.17 59.00
N THR A 30 -40.71 -47.60 58.63
CA THR A 30 -41.91 -47.63 59.49
C THR A 30 -43.18 -47.79 58.65
N ASN A 31 -43.89 -48.88 58.93
CA ASN A 31 -45.21 -49.28 58.40
C ASN A 31 -46.36 -48.46 59.02
N VAL A 32 -47.38 -48.09 58.23
CA VAL A 32 -48.79 -48.09 58.65
C VAL A 32 -49.69 -48.52 57.47
N SER A 33 -50.72 -49.27 57.80
CA SER A 33 -51.51 -50.24 57.03
C SER A 33 -52.62 -49.71 56.10
N LYS A 34 -52.84 -50.47 55.02
CA LYS A 34 -54.09 -50.89 54.33
C LYS A 34 -55.36 -50.02 54.49
N ASN A 35 -55.95 -49.66 53.34
CA ASN A 35 -57.34 -49.99 53.05
C ASN A 35 -57.56 -50.18 51.53
N ASN A 36 -58.31 -51.25 51.22
CA ASN A 36 -58.78 -51.64 49.89
C ASN A 36 -60.02 -50.83 49.50
N SER A 37 -60.37 -50.97 48.21
CA SER A 37 -61.57 -50.54 47.49
C SER A 37 -61.64 -49.07 47.10
N ASP A 38 -61.21 -48.77 45.87
CA ASP A 38 -62.21 -48.64 44.81
C ASP A 38 -61.64 -48.97 43.44
N ASN A 39 -62.28 -49.95 42.80
CA ASN A 39 -62.16 -50.22 41.39
C ASN A 39 -62.67 -49.02 40.60
N ASN A 40 -61.75 -48.21 40.08
CA ASN A 40 -61.99 -47.50 38.82
C ASN A 40 -61.04 -48.07 37.77
N VAL A 41 -61.32 -49.30 37.33
CA VAL A 41 -60.91 -49.70 35.98
C VAL A 41 -61.81 -48.94 35.01
N LYS A 42 -61.26 -47.92 34.37
CA LYS A 42 -61.64 -47.40 33.05
C LYS A 42 -60.49 -46.47 32.62
N ASP A 43 -59.44 -47.05 32.06
CA ASP A 43 -59.30 -47.06 30.61
C ASP A 43 -59.33 -45.63 30.06
N LEU A 44 -58.33 -44.84 30.47
CA LEU A 44 -57.83 -43.79 29.60
C LEU A 44 -57.19 -44.56 28.45
N SER A 45 -58.00 -44.77 27.41
CA SER A 45 -57.69 -45.48 26.18
C SER A 45 -56.19 -45.40 25.89
N SER A 46 -55.55 -46.52 25.55
CA SER A 46 -54.12 -46.54 25.19
C SER A 46 -53.70 -45.38 24.26
N GLN A 47 -54.62 -44.86 23.45
CA GLN A 47 -54.45 -43.65 22.64
C GLN A 47 -54.33 -42.33 23.45
N SER A 48 -55.11 -42.13 24.51
CA SER A 48 -55.04 -40.93 25.36
C SER A 48 -53.74 -40.84 26.17
N SER A 49 -53.22 -41.98 26.65
CA SER A 49 -51.89 -42.04 27.29
C SER A 49 -50.76 -41.81 26.28
N LEU A 50 -50.87 -42.39 25.08
CA LEU A 50 -49.90 -42.16 23.98
C LEU A 50 -49.88 -40.70 23.50
N ILE A 51 -51.02 -40.02 23.43
CA ILE A 51 -51.09 -38.59 23.10
C ILE A 51 -50.43 -37.74 24.19
N GLY A 52 -50.64 -38.09 25.46
CA GLY A 52 -49.99 -37.44 26.60
C GLY A 52 -48.47 -37.62 26.58
N GLU A 53 -48.00 -38.84 26.30
CA GLU A 53 -46.58 -39.16 26.14
C GLU A 53 -45.96 -38.39 24.97
N LEU A 54 -46.60 -38.40 23.79
CA LEU A 54 -46.10 -37.67 22.63
C LEU A 54 -46.00 -36.16 22.88
N LYS A 55 -47.01 -35.55 23.50
CA LYS A 55 -46.96 -34.13 23.90
C LYS A 55 -45.80 -33.85 24.84
N THR A 56 -45.63 -34.71 25.84
CA THR A 56 -44.54 -34.60 26.82
C THR A 56 -43.19 -34.66 26.11
N GLN A 57 -42.99 -35.64 25.23
CA GLN A 57 -41.73 -35.81 24.49
C GLN A 57 -41.45 -34.67 23.50
N LEU A 58 -42.47 -34.19 22.77
CA LEU A 58 -42.33 -33.04 21.86
C LEU A 58 -42.03 -31.74 22.60
N SER A 59 -42.59 -31.55 23.81
CA SER A 59 -42.37 -30.36 24.64
C SER A 59 -41.05 -30.38 25.43
N ALA A 60 -40.38 -31.53 25.48
CA ALA A 60 -39.10 -31.66 26.17
C ALA A 60 -38.02 -30.78 25.50
N PRO A 61 -36.98 -30.33 26.22
CA PRO A 61 -35.88 -29.56 25.62
C PRO A 61 -35.20 -30.27 24.43
N THR A 62 -35.26 -31.60 24.35
CA THR A 62 -34.75 -32.42 23.24
C THR A 62 -35.81 -32.79 22.21
N GLY A 63 -37.02 -32.23 22.29
CA GLY A 63 -38.17 -32.58 21.44
C GLY A 63 -37.92 -32.38 19.94
N LEU A 64 -36.96 -31.52 19.58
CA LEU A 64 -36.49 -31.37 18.19
C LEU A 64 -35.98 -32.69 17.59
N ALA A 65 -35.43 -33.61 18.39
CA ALA A 65 -34.99 -34.92 17.92
C ALA A 65 -36.12 -35.80 17.37
N LEU A 66 -37.38 -35.45 17.66
CA LEU A 66 -38.57 -36.14 17.16
C LEU A 66 -39.15 -35.50 15.89
N ILE A 67 -38.62 -34.35 15.47
CA ILE A 67 -39.04 -33.66 14.24
C ILE A 67 -38.14 -34.14 13.09
N GLY A 68 -38.75 -34.74 12.08
CA GLY A 68 -38.04 -35.22 10.89
C GLY A 68 -37.39 -34.09 10.09
N GLN A 69 -36.32 -34.42 9.38
CA GLN A 69 -35.60 -33.52 8.47
C GLN A 69 -35.06 -34.33 7.29
N CYS A 70 -34.89 -33.69 6.13
CA CYS A 70 -34.15 -34.29 5.03
C CYS A 70 -32.68 -34.42 5.42
N ILE A 71 -32.05 -35.55 5.12
CA ILE A 71 -30.64 -35.77 5.47
C ILE A 71 -29.69 -35.05 4.52
N SER A 72 -30.15 -34.66 3.32
CA SER A 72 -29.33 -34.03 2.27
C SER A 72 -30.13 -33.15 1.32
N ILE A 73 -29.45 -32.29 0.55
CA ILE A 73 -30.04 -31.55 -0.57
C ILE A 73 -30.53 -32.50 -1.68
N GLN A 74 -29.89 -33.66 -1.85
CA GLN A 74 -30.35 -34.68 -2.80
C GLN A 74 -31.70 -35.28 -2.39
N GLU A 75 -31.97 -35.42 -1.09
CA GLU A 75 -33.27 -35.84 -0.59
C GLU A 75 -34.31 -34.72 -0.76
N LEU A 76 -33.95 -33.47 -0.47
CA LEU A 76 -34.85 -32.32 -0.66
C LEU A 76 -35.38 -32.22 -2.11
N ARG A 77 -34.55 -32.50 -3.12
CA ARG A 77 -34.96 -32.57 -4.54
C ARG A 77 -36.06 -33.60 -4.82
N LYS A 78 -36.24 -34.60 -3.97
CA LYS A 78 -37.27 -35.64 -4.08
C LYS A 78 -38.49 -35.35 -3.21
N THR A 79 -38.40 -34.36 -2.32
CA THR A 79 -39.47 -34.01 -1.39
C THR A 79 -40.35 -32.92 -1.99
N ILE A 80 -41.52 -33.31 -2.50
CA ILE A 80 -42.44 -32.39 -3.19
C ILE A 80 -43.25 -31.60 -2.14
N PRO A 81 -43.18 -30.25 -2.11
CA PRO A 81 -44.01 -29.46 -1.22
C PRO A 81 -45.49 -29.50 -1.62
N VAL A 82 -46.38 -29.30 -0.64
CA VAL A 82 -47.84 -29.36 -0.83
C VAL A 82 -48.48 -27.98 -0.78
N VAL A 83 -48.10 -27.13 0.18
CA VAL A 83 -48.72 -25.82 0.43
C VAL A 83 -47.71 -24.68 0.38
N ASP A 84 -48.11 -23.53 -0.17
CA ASP A 84 -47.28 -22.32 -0.21
C ASP A 84 -46.78 -21.95 1.19
N GLY A 85 -45.51 -21.57 1.31
CA GLY A 85 -44.87 -21.27 2.59
C GLY A 85 -44.57 -22.50 3.48
N GLN A 86 -44.85 -23.72 3.03
CA GLN A 86 -44.44 -24.94 3.75
C GLN A 86 -42.95 -24.88 4.05
N ARG A 87 -42.54 -25.21 5.28
CA ARG A 87 -41.13 -25.25 5.72
C ARG A 87 -40.61 -26.67 5.81
N ILE A 88 -39.32 -26.83 5.59
CA ILE A 88 -38.61 -28.10 5.76
C ILE A 88 -37.17 -27.87 6.20
N SER A 89 -36.70 -28.69 7.13
CA SER A 89 -35.31 -28.68 7.59
C SER A 89 -34.48 -29.68 6.80
N VAL A 90 -33.25 -29.29 6.47
CA VAL A 90 -32.23 -30.14 5.84
C VAL A 90 -31.01 -30.19 6.75
N LYS A 91 -30.55 -31.40 7.08
CA LYS A 91 -29.43 -31.64 7.99
C LYS A 91 -28.09 -31.11 7.44
N GLY A 92 -27.79 -31.41 6.19
CA GLY A 92 -26.52 -31.07 5.53
C GLY A 92 -26.68 -31.04 4.02
N TYR A 93 -25.67 -30.57 3.30
CA TYR A 93 -25.64 -30.64 1.84
C TYR A 93 -25.57 -32.10 1.38
N TYR A 94 -24.60 -32.82 1.96
CA TYR A 94 -24.39 -34.26 1.79
C TYR A 94 -24.98 -35.04 2.97
N ALA A 95 -25.41 -36.29 2.74
CA ALA A 95 -26.12 -37.11 3.73
C ALA A 95 -25.29 -37.40 5.01
N ASP A 96 -23.98 -37.48 4.85
CA ASP A 96 -22.98 -37.72 5.89
C ASP A 96 -22.41 -36.43 6.51
N SER A 97 -22.90 -35.26 6.09
CA SER A 97 -22.47 -33.94 6.60
C SER A 97 -23.54 -33.28 7.49
N ASN A 98 -23.09 -32.35 8.34
CA ASN A 98 -23.94 -31.42 9.07
C ASN A 98 -23.79 -29.97 8.56
N GLU A 99 -23.07 -29.77 7.46
CA GLU A 99 -22.76 -28.47 6.88
C GLU A 99 -23.55 -28.26 5.59
N GLY A 100 -23.90 -27.02 5.27
CA GLY A 100 -24.65 -26.69 4.05
C GLY A 100 -26.16 -26.98 4.13
N GLY A 101 -26.63 -27.57 5.24
CA GLY A 101 -28.04 -27.74 5.56
C GLY A 101 -28.72 -26.41 5.93
N GLY A 102 -29.93 -26.47 6.46
CA GLY A 102 -30.71 -25.28 6.85
C GLY A 102 -32.20 -25.45 6.65
N VAL A 103 -32.95 -24.39 6.89
CA VAL A 103 -34.41 -24.36 6.67
C VAL A 103 -34.73 -23.80 5.29
N PHE A 104 -35.63 -24.49 4.60
CA PHE A 104 -36.16 -24.09 3.30
C PHE A 104 -37.67 -23.89 3.41
N TYR A 105 -38.22 -23.04 2.55
CA TYR A 105 -39.65 -22.86 2.37
C TYR A 105 -40.05 -23.01 0.91
N TYR A 106 -41.27 -23.48 0.65
CA TYR A 106 -41.82 -23.54 -0.70
C TYR A 106 -42.39 -22.18 -1.10
N ASP A 107 -41.93 -21.65 -2.22
CA ASP A 107 -42.52 -20.47 -2.88
C ASP A 107 -43.35 -20.92 -4.09
N ALA A 108 -44.68 -20.91 -3.95
CA ALA A 108 -45.59 -21.32 -5.01
C ALA A 108 -45.71 -20.28 -6.13
N LYS A 109 -45.29 -19.03 -5.89
CA LYS A 109 -45.34 -17.95 -6.87
C LYS A 109 -44.12 -17.94 -7.78
N ASP A 110 -43.02 -18.54 -7.35
CA ASP A 110 -41.83 -18.68 -8.17
C ASP A 110 -41.90 -19.92 -9.08
N ASN A 111 -42.08 -19.66 -10.36
CA ASN A 111 -42.05 -20.66 -11.43
C ASN A 111 -40.90 -20.44 -12.42
N LYS A 112 -40.01 -19.47 -12.16
CA LYS A 112 -38.98 -19.03 -13.12
C LYS A 112 -37.56 -19.33 -12.66
N SER A 113 -37.26 -19.20 -11.37
CA SER A 113 -35.90 -19.42 -10.90
C SER A 113 -35.44 -20.87 -11.13
N GLU A 114 -34.17 -21.00 -11.48
CA GLU A 114 -33.50 -22.26 -11.76
C GLU A 114 -32.97 -22.91 -10.47
N ASP A 115 -32.79 -24.23 -10.49
CA ASP A 115 -32.08 -24.94 -9.42
C ASP A 115 -30.61 -24.53 -9.51
N ASN A 116 -30.12 -23.85 -8.48
CA ASN A 116 -28.73 -23.42 -8.41
C ASN A 116 -27.91 -24.27 -7.44
N GLY A 117 -28.46 -25.42 -7.05
CA GLY A 117 -27.83 -26.37 -6.17
C GLY A 117 -27.44 -25.81 -4.81
N GLY A 118 -28.13 -24.78 -4.30
CA GLY A 118 -27.88 -24.31 -2.93
C GLY A 118 -29.07 -23.60 -2.30
N ASN A 119 -29.30 -22.33 -2.62
CA ASN A 119 -30.40 -21.55 -2.04
C ASN A 119 -31.73 -21.68 -2.81
N ILE A 120 -31.73 -22.27 -4.00
CA ILE A 120 -32.94 -22.64 -4.75
C ILE A 120 -32.79 -24.09 -5.21
N ILE A 121 -33.70 -24.95 -4.74
CA ILE A 121 -33.72 -26.39 -5.03
C ILE A 121 -35.06 -26.75 -5.67
N ILE A 122 -35.04 -27.43 -6.82
CA ILE A 122 -36.27 -27.80 -7.54
C ILE A 122 -36.66 -29.25 -7.23
N ALA A 123 -37.90 -29.43 -6.75
CA ALA A 123 -38.54 -30.72 -6.55
C ALA A 123 -39.79 -30.82 -7.46
N SER A 124 -39.71 -31.60 -8.55
CA SER A 124 -40.79 -31.77 -9.53
C SER A 124 -41.39 -30.44 -10.03
N GLY A 125 -40.54 -29.46 -10.35
CA GLY A 125 -40.96 -28.13 -10.81
C GLY A 125 -41.38 -27.16 -9.70
N LYS A 126 -41.39 -27.57 -8.42
CA LYS A 126 -41.63 -26.69 -7.27
C LYS A 126 -40.31 -26.23 -6.66
N ARG A 127 -40.22 -24.98 -6.19
CA ARG A 127 -38.98 -24.36 -5.71
C ARG A 127 -38.96 -24.29 -4.18
N TRP A 128 -38.06 -25.07 -3.58
CA TRP A 128 -37.62 -24.85 -2.22
C TRP A 128 -36.60 -23.71 -2.21
N LYS A 129 -36.87 -22.66 -1.44
CA LYS A 129 -35.97 -21.53 -1.22
C LYS A 129 -35.40 -21.58 0.19
N ARG A 130 -34.10 -21.39 0.32
CA ARG A 130 -33.46 -21.24 1.64
C ARG A 130 -34.00 -19.99 2.32
N GLU A 131 -34.29 -20.07 3.62
CA GLU A 131 -34.77 -18.92 4.39
C GLU A 131 -33.73 -17.80 4.47
N GLU A 132 -32.47 -18.19 4.62
CA GLU A 132 -31.34 -17.28 4.55
C GLU A 132 -31.04 -16.92 3.09
N HIS A 133 -31.16 -15.63 2.76
CA HIS A 133 -31.15 -15.14 1.39
C HIS A 133 -30.14 -14.02 1.11
N TYR A 134 -29.55 -13.39 2.14
CA TYR A 134 -28.57 -12.31 1.99
C TYR A 134 -27.14 -12.72 2.33
N LEU A 135 -26.97 -13.72 3.19
CA LEU A 135 -25.67 -14.29 3.52
C LEU A 135 -25.60 -15.66 2.86
N MET A 136 -24.48 -15.93 2.21
CA MET A 136 -24.21 -17.19 1.53
C MET A 136 -22.91 -17.77 2.07
N GLU A 137 -22.84 -19.09 2.11
CA GLU A 137 -21.65 -19.84 2.46
C GLU A 137 -21.36 -20.84 1.32
N PRO A 138 -20.08 -21.09 0.96
CA PRO A 138 -19.74 -22.11 -0.03
C PRO A 138 -20.39 -23.48 0.25
N GLU A 139 -20.53 -23.85 1.52
CA GLU A 139 -21.13 -25.09 2.00
C GLU A 139 -22.61 -25.21 1.61
N PHE A 140 -23.33 -24.09 1.49
CA PHE A 140 -24.74 -24.11 1.03
C PHE A 140 -24.86 -24.69 -0.38
N PHE A 141 -23.78 -24.62 -1.17
CA PHE A 141 -23.68 -25.10 -2.53
C PHE A 141 -22.86 -26.40 -2.64
N GLY A 142 -22.46 -26.98 -1.51
CA GLY A 142 -21.74 -28.25 -1.44
C GLY A 142 -20.23 -28.15 -1.44
N ALA A 143 -19.64 -26.98 -1.18
CA ALA A 143 -18.21 -26.93 -0.94
C ALA A 143 -17.87 -27.65 0.37
N LYS A 144 -16.75 -28.37 0.40
CA LYS A 144 -16.26 -29.07 1.59
C LYS A 144 -15.25 -28.24 2.37
N GLY A 145 -14.36 -27.52 1.67
CA GLY A 145 -13.33 -26.69 2.32
C GLY A 145 -12.31 -27.50 3.13
N ASP A 146 -12.11 -28.78 2.78
CA ASP A 146 -11.24 -29.72 3.49
C ASP A 146 -9.76 -29.66 3.04
N GLY A 147 -9.44 -28.79 2.08
CA GLY A 147 -8.11 -28.65 1.50
C GLY A 147 -7.71 -29.78 0.54
N VAL A 148 -8.62 -30.69 0.18
CA VAL A 148 -8.35 -31.86 -0.66
C VAL A 148 -9.37 -31.98 -1.80
N SER A 149 -10.65 -31.85 -1.49
CA SER A 149 -11.75 -31.98 -2.42
C SER A 149 -11.75 -30.84 -3.44
N ASP A 150 -12.15 -31.17 -4.67
CA ASP A 150 -12.39 -30.16 -5.70
C ASP A 150 -13.73 -29.45 -5.43
N ASP A 151 -13.64 -28.21 -4.96
CA ASP A 151 -14.76 -27.34 -4.64
C ASP A 151 -15.11 -26.38 -5.80
N THR A 152 -14.55 -26.56 -7.01
CA THR A 152 -14.69 -25.61 -8.13
C THR A 152 -16.14 -25.27 -8.45
N ASP A 153 -16.97 -26.27 -8.74
CA ASP A 153 -18.35 -26.04 -9.14
C ASP A 153 -19.18 -25.45 -7.99
N SER A 154 -18.90 -25.87 -6.76
CA SER A 154 -19.59 -25.39 -5.57
C SER A 154 -19.26 -23.93 -5.27
N LEU A 155 -17.98 -23.56 -5.39
CA LEU A 155 -17.54 -22.17 -5.24
C LEU A 155 -18.08 -21.28 -6.35
N GLN A 156 -18.10 -21.75 -7.60
CA GLN A 156 -18.66 -20.97 -8.70
C GLN A 156 -20.15 -20.69 -8.48
N ARG A 157 -20.94 -21.71 -8.11
CA ARG A 157 -22.36 -21.52 -7.77
C ARG A 157 -22.55 -20.57 -6.59
N ALA A 158 -21.67 -20.63 -5.58
CA ALA A 158 -21.72 -19.72 -4.45
C ALA A 158 -21.43 -18.27 -4.85
N LEU A 159 -20.44 -18.02 -5.72
CA LEU A 159 -20.14 -16.70 -6.26
C LEU A 159 -21.32 -16.14 -7.06
N ASP A 160 -21.89 -16.95 -7.96
CA ASP A 160 -23.00 -16.55 -8.84
C ASP A 160 -24.27 -16.24 -8.03
N ALA A 161 -24.57 -17.05 -7.02
CA ALA A 161 -25.74 -16.84 -6.15
C ALA A 161 -25.59 -15.65 -5.19
N SER A 162 -24.35 -15.18 -4.99
CA SER A 162 -23.98 -14.10 -4.08
C SER A 162 -23.86 -12.73 -4.75
N ILE A 163 -24.13 -12.62 -6.05
CA ILE A 163 -24.25 -11.32 -6.70
C ILE A 163 -25.31 -10.47 -5.97
N ASN A 164 -24.96 -9.23 -5.65
CA ASN A 164 -25.66 -8.27 -4.81
C ASN A 164 -25.87 -8.70 -3.35
N LYS A 165 -25.03 -9.61 -2.84
CA LYS A 165 -25.12 -10.19 -1.48
C LYS A 165 -23.72 -10.35 -0.86
N VAL A 166 -23.66 -11.06 0.27
CA VAL A 166 -22.43 -11.39 0.98
C VAL A 166 -22.15 -12.89 0.89
N LEU A 167 -20.96 -13.26 0.40
CA LEU A 167 -20.40 -14.59 0.50
C LEU A 167 -19.39 -14.63 1.65
N ILE A 168 -19.66 -15.46 2.65
CA ILE A 168 -18.80 -15.61 3.84
C ILE A 168 -18.06 -16.94 3.75
N PHE A 169 -16.74 -16.88 3.85
CA PHE A 169 -15.87 -18.03 3.92
C PHE A 169 -15.58 -18.37 5.38
N ALA A 170 -15.88 -19.61 5.77
CA ALA A 170 -15.40 -20.19 7.02
C ALA A 170 -13.85 -20.27 7.02
N PRO A 171 -13.20 -20.46 8.19
CA PRO A 171 -11.75 -20.67 8.28
C PRO A 171 -11.33 -22.05 7.74
N LYS A 172 -11.56 -22.26 6.44
CA LYS A 172 -11.43 -23.51 5.69
C LYS A 172 -10.70 -23.32 4.36
N LYS A 173 -10.13 -24.41 3.86
CA LYS A 173 -9.30 -24.45 2.65
C LYS A 173 -10.12 -24.97 1.48
N TYR A 174 -10.58 -24.07 0.62
CA TYR A 174 -11.37 -24.44 -0.56
C TYR A 174 -10.45 -24.58 -1.76
N ARG A 175 -10.42 -25.77 -2.37
CA ARG A 175 -9.59 -26.01 -3.56
C ARG A 175 -10.42 -25.88 -4.82
N SER A 176 -9.94 -25.14 -5.80
CA SER A 176 -10.65 -25.00 -7.07
C SER A 176 -9.71 -24.89 -8.26
N LYS A 177 -10.25 -25.09 -9.46
CA LYS A 177 -9.71 -24.53 -10.69
C LYS A 177 -10.11 -23.06 -10.81
N ASN A 178 -10.13 -22.55 -12.04
CA ASN A 178 -10.45 -21.17 -12.35
C ASN A 178 -11.88 -20.79 -11.90
N LEU A 179 -12.04 -19.60 -11.34
CA LEU A 179 -13.31 -19.02 -10.91
C LEU A 179 -13.56 -17.70 -11.64
N VAL A 180 -14.83 -17.36 -11.82
CA VAL A 180 -15.26 -16.11 -12.47
C VAL A 180 -16.24 -15.34 -11.58
N ILE A 181 -16.03 -14.03 -11.47
CA ILE A 181 -16.90 -13.09 -10.77
C ILE A 181 -17.47 -12.12 -11.80
N ASN A 182 -18.79 -12.18 -12.00
CA ASN A 182 -19.50 -11.43 -13.06
C ASN A 182 -20.37 -10.27 -12.56
N GLY A 183 -20.29 -9.90 -11.28
CA GLY A 183 -21.10 -8.82 -10.71
C GLY A 183 -20.60 -8.34 -9.36
N ALA A 184 -21.24 -7.28 -8.84
CA ALA A 184 -20.98 -6.78 -7.51
C ALA A 184 -21.39 -7.80 -6.44
N LEU A 185 -20.50 -8.07 -5.49
CA LEU A 185 -20.77 -8.83 -4.27
C LEU A 185 -19.74 -8.48 -3.19
N ILE A 186 -20.04 -8.84 -1.95
CA ILE A 186 -19.08 -8.78 -0.85
C ILE A 186 -18.57 -10.20 -0.59
N ILE A 187 -17.25 -10.38 -0.59
CA ILE A 187 -16.59 -11.64 -0.26
C ILE A 187 -15.80 -11.43 1.03
N LYS A 188 -16.14 -12.18 2.07
CA LYS A 188 -15.54 -12.03 3.39
C LYS A 188 -14.90 -13.33 3.86
N GLY A 189 -13.60 -13.27 4.16
CA GLY A 189 -12.87 -14.33 4.84
C GLY A 189 -12.84 -14.17 6.36
N ALA A 190 -12.10 -15.05 7.02
CA ALA A 190 -11.89 -15.04 8.47
C ALA A 190 -10.63 -14.28 8.91
N GLY A 191 -9.79 -13.82 7.97
CA GLY A 191 -8.55 -13.08 8.23
C GLY A 191 -7.34 -13.56 7.42
N ARG A 192 -6.39 -12.66 7.19
CA ARG A 192 -5.15 -12.82 6.38
C ARG A 192 -4.24 -14.01 6.75
N ARG A 193 -4.42 -14.57 7.95
CA ARG A 193 -3.57 -15.62 8.57
C ARG A 193 -4.39 -16.74 9.23
N ILE A 194 -5.68 -16.76 8.98
CA ILE A 194 -6.58 -17.84 9.38
C ILE A 194 -6.87 -18.66 8.13
N ASP A 195 -7.18 -19.94 8.28
CA ASP A 195 -7.30 -20.91 7.19
C ASP A 195 -8.44 -20.62 6.18
N ALA A 196 -9.01 -19.41 6.09
CA ALA A 196 -9.98 -19.00 5.06
C ALA A 196 -9.28 -18.71 3.72
N ALA A 197 -8.95 -19.77 3.00
CA ALA A 197 -8.12 -19.72 1.81
C ALA A 197 -8.83 -20.33 0.59
N ILE A 198 -8.79 -19.60 -0.52
CA ILE A 198 -9.08 -20.16 -1.84
C ILE A 198 -7.74 -20.56 -2.47
N ILE A 199 -7.60 -21.84 -2.79
CA ILE A 199 -6.32 -22.47 -3.17
C ILE A 199 -6.49 -23.14 -4.54
N PRO A 200 -5.66 -22.83 -5.55
CA PRO A 200 -5.77 -23.47 -6.86
C PRO A 200 -5.46 -24.96 -6.78
N LEU A 201 -6.09 -25.79 -7.61
CA LEU A 201 -5.68 -27.18 -7.85
C LEU A 201 -4.36 -27.24 -8.64
N ASP A 202 -3.62 -28.34 -8.50
CA ASP A 202 -2.24 -28.48 -9.02
C ASP A 202 -2.13 -28.33 -10.55
N ASP A 203 -3.20 -28.65 -11.30
CA ASP A 203 -3.27 -28.55 -12.76
C ASP A 203 -3.89 -27.24 -13.28
N THR A 204 -4.13 -26.26 -12.40
CA THR A 204 -4.74 -24.98 -12.78
C THR A 204 -3.77 -24.13 -13.61
N VAL A 205 -4.27 -23.48 -14.66
CA VAL A 205 -3.49 -22.63 -15.57
C VAL A 205 -4.19 -21.29 -15.81
N GLY A 206 -3.47 -20.27 -16.28
CA GLY A 206 -4.05 -19.00 -16.71
C GLY A 206 -4.34 -18.03 -15.57
N ASN A 207 -5.61 -17.72 -15.32
CA ASN A 207 -6.05 -16.79 -14.28
C ASN A 207 -6.88 -17.52 -13.24
N PHE A 208 -6.45 -17.57 -11.99
CA PHE A 208 -7.12 -18.33 -10.95
C PHE A 208 -8.51 -17.77 -10.64
N ILE A 209 -8.61 -16.46 -10.37
CA ILE A 209 -9.89 -15.76 -10.24
C ILE A 209 -9.94 -14.64 -11.28
N THR A 210 -10.99 -14.64 -12.10
CA THR A 210 -11.24 -13.59 -13.10
C THR A 210 -12.41 -12.72 -12.66
N ILE A 211 -12.19 -11.41 -12.57
CA ILE A 211 -13.26 -10.41 -12.40
C ILE A 211 -13.62 -9.89 -13.79
N ASP A 212 -14.78 -10.31 -14.30
CA ASP A 212 -15.32 -9.94 -15.60
C ASP A 212 -16.62 -9.15 -15.45
N SER A 213 -16.53 -8.04 -14.72
CA SER A 213 -17.68 -7.16 -14.47
C SER A 213 -17.24 -5.71 -14.40
N PRO A 214 -18.06 -4.76 -14.87
CA PRO A 214 -17.81 -3.35 -14.64
C PRO A 214 -18.03 -2.95 -13.17
N GLU A 215 -18.83 -3.69 -12.40
CA GLU A 215 -19.08 -3.36 -10.99
C GLU A 215 -18.09 -4.06 -10.06
N SER A 216 -17.70 -3.38 -8.96
CA SER A 216 -16.69 -3.89 -8.03
C SER A 216 -17.20 -5.01 -7.12
N PRO A 217 -16.58 -6.20 -7.15
CA PRO A 217 -16.54 -7.03 -5.96
C PRO A 217 -15.72 -6.34 -4.86
N THR A 218 -16.15 -6.53 -3.61
CA THR A 218 -15.41 -6.09 -2.43
C THR A 218 -14.92 -7.30 -1.65
N PHE A 219 -13.63 -7.35 -1.35
CA PHE A 219 -12.98 -8.41 -0.59
C PHE A 219 -12.58 -7.90 0.79
N TYR A 220 -12.93 -8.67 1.82
CA TYR A 220 -12.51 -8.43 3.20
C TYR A 220 -11.83 -9.68 3.75
N ASP A 221 -10.69 -9.51 4.41
CA ASP A 221 -10.10 -10.54 5.28
C ASP A 221 -9.84 -11.91 4.59
N LEU A 222 -9.72 -11.91 3.27
CA LEU A 222 -9.64 -13.13 2.45
C LEU A 222 -8.18 -13.48 2.13
N THR A 223 -7.86 -14.77 2.16
CA THR A 223 -6.60 -15.30 1.62
C THR A 223 -6.85 -16.03 0.29
N ILE A 224 -6.08 -15.69 -0.74
CA ILE A 224 -6.01 -16.39 -2.02
C ILE A 224 -4.56 -16.81 -2.21
N SER A 225 -4.26 -18.10 -2.18
CA SER A 225 -2.86 -18.54 -2.06
C SER A 225 -2.57 -19.81 -2.84
N ALA A 226 -1.51 -19.76 -3.65
CA ALA A 226 -0.91 -20.93 -4.28
C ALA A 226 0.25 -21.50 -3.45
N LYS A 227 0.35 -21.16 -2.16
CA LYS A 227 1.43 -21.64 -1.31
C LYS A 227 1.35 -23.15 -1.14
N ASN A 228 2.47 -23.83 -1.34
CA ASN A 228 2.59 -25.30 -1.32
C ASN A 228 1.73 -26.01 -2.38
N VAL A 229 1.31 -25.31 -3.43
CA VAL A 229 0.68 -25.92 -4.61
C VAL A 229 1.75 -26.11 -5.68
N LYS A 230 1.81 -27.30 -6.29
CA LYS A 230 2.73 -27.57 -7.38
C LYS A 230 2.13 -27.08 -8.69
N ILE A 231 2.50 -25.86 -9.11
CA ILE A 231 2.05 -25.25 -10.36
C ILE A 231 3.29 -25.00 -11.22
N ASP A 232 3.36 -25.64 -12.37
CA ASP A 232 4.48 -25.49 -13.33
C ASP A 232 4.14 -24.50 -14.46
N SER A 233 2.85 -24.23 -14.67
CA SER A 233 2.30 -23.30 -15.65
C SER A 233 2.25 -21.86 -15.13
N HIS A 234 2.08 -20.89 -16.02
CA HIS A 234 1.71 -19.53 -15.62
C HIS A 234 0.30 -19.53 -15.00
N LEU A 235 0.17 -19.00 -13.79
CA LEU A 235 -1.08 -18.81 -13.09
C LEU A 235 -1.06 -17.48 -12.34
N THR A 236 -1.87 -16.51 -12.77
CA THR A 236 -2.10 -15.25 -12.05
C THR A 236 -3.18 -15.44 -10.99
N GLY A 237 -3.01 -14.88 -9.79
CA GLY A 237 -3.95 -15.05 -8.68
C GLY A 237 -5.30 -14.39 -8.94
N LEU A 238 -5.30 -13.07 -9.12
CA LEU A 238 -6.49 -12.30 -9.47
C LEU A 238 -6.24 -11.54 -10.77
N TYR A 239 -7.08 -11.79 -11.77
CA TYR A 239 -7.09 -11.07 -13.03
C TYR A 239 -8.36 -10.22 -13.13
N ILE A 240 -8.20 -8.96 -13.52
CA ILE A 240 -9.32 -8.04 -13.76
C ILE A 240 -9.36 -7.74 -15.25
N SER A 241 -10.49 -8.06 -15.88
CA SER A 241 -10.72 -7.88 -17.30
C SER A 241 -10.63 -6.42 -17.74
N SER A 242 -10.33 -6.21 -19.01
CA SER A 242 -10.29 -4.88 -19.61
C SER A 242 -11.68 -4.22 -19.59
N ASN A 243 -11.77 -2.95 -19.19
CA ASN A 243 -12.96 -2.12 -19.37
C ASN A 243 -12.78 -1.16 -20.56
N LYS A 244 -13.41 -1.50 -21.69
CA LYS A 244 -13.32 -0.75 -22.95
C LYS A 244 -14.42 0.30 -23.14
N THR A 245 -15.38 0.39 -22.21
CA THR A 245 -16.53 1.32 -22.31
C THR A 245 -16.12 2.78 -22.20
N LYS A 246 -14.94 3.05 -21.61
CA LYS A 246 -14.48 4.38 -21.16
C LYS A 246 -15.35 4.99 -20.06
N GLU A 247 -16.29 4.24 -19.50
CA GLU A 247 -17.01 4.67 -18.30
C GLU A 247 -16.19 4.33 -17.07
N TYR A 248 -16.22 5.26 -16.11
CA TYR A 248 -15.62 5.04 -14.81
C TYR A 248 -16.43 3.99 -14.06
N ALA A 249 -15.75 2.92 -13.67
CA ALA A 249 -16.38 1.86 -12.93
C ALA A 249 -15.43 1.41 -11.81
N PRO A 250 -15.92 1.27 -10.57
CA PRO A 250 -15.14 0.65 -9.52
C PRO A 250 -14.63 -0.72 -9.99
N SER A 251 -13.32 -0.98 -9.89
CA SER A 251 -12.74 -2.25 -10.34
C SER A 251 -12.79 -3.34 -9.27
N VAL A 252 -11.96 -3.23 -8.25
CA VAL A 252 -11.95 -4.13 -7.10
C VAL A 252 -11.63 -3.32 -5.86
N LEU A 253 -12.32 -3.63 -4.78
CA LEU A 253 -12.02 -3.07 -3.46
C LEU A 253 -11.52 -4.20 -2.56
N MET A 254 -10.29 -4.10 -2.06
CA MET A 254 -9.70 -5.13 -1.20
C MET A 254 -9.21 -4.53 0.11
N TYR A 255 -9.64 -5.12 1.22
CA TYR A 255 -9.31 -4.70 2.56
C TYR A 255 -8.77 -5.88 3.37
N ASN A 256 -7.54 -5.75 3.87
CA ASN A 256 -6.89 -6.78 4.70
C ASN A 256 -6.78 -8.17 4.03
N CYS A 257 -6.65 -8.21 2.70
CA CYS A 257 -6.54 -9.45 1.94
C CYS A 257 -5.08 -9.91 1.76
N ASN A 258 -4.88 -11.20 1.50
CA ASN A 258 -3.60 -11.81 1.14
C ASN A 258 -3.70 -12.50 -0.21
N ILE A 259 -2.86 -12.12 -1.17
CA ILE A 259 -2.71 -12.87 -2.43
C ILE A 259 -1.25 -13.23 -2.59
N ASN A 260 -0.93 -14.52 -2.67
CA ASN A 260 0.49 -14.91 -2.68
C ASN A 260 0.81 -16.23 -3.40
N SER A 261 2.10 -16.39 -3.67
CA SER A 261 2.75 -17.63 -4.15
C SER A 261 2.38 -18.08 -5.56
N PHE A 262 1.83 -17.18 -6.38
CA PHE A 262 1.43 -17.47 -7.76
C PHE A 262 2.62 -17.55 -8.73
N THR A 263 2.51 -18.38 -9.76
CA THR A 263 3.55 -18.52 -10.81
C THR A 263 3.49 -17.43 -11.87
N GLY A 264 2.35 -16.77 -12.02
CA GLY A 264 2.19 -15.50 -12.72
C GLY A 264 2.30 -14.34 -11.72
N ASN A 265 1.32 -13.43 -11.78
CA ASN A 265 1.22 -12.26 -10.89
C ASN A 265 0.35 -12.56 -9.66
N CYS A 266 0.45 -11.76 -8.59
CA CYS A 266 -0.58 -11.82 -7.55
C CYS A 266 -1.87 -11.17 -8.07
N ILE A 267 -1.78 -9.94 -8.56
CA ILE A 267 -2.88 -9.23 -9.20
C ILE A 267 -2.41 -8.69 -10.55
N TYR A 268 -3.23 -8.90 -11.58
CA TYR A 268 -3.08 -8.27 -12.88
C TYR A 268 -4.39 -7.57 -13.26
N ALA A 269 -4.36 -6.24 -13.32
CA ALA A 269 -5.46 -5.45 -13.84
C ALA A 269 -5.16 -5.01 -15.27
N ASP A 270 -6.00 -5.45 -16.21
CA ASP A 270 -5.91 -5.07 -17.61
C ASP A 270 -6.43 -3.63 -17.85
N HIS A 271 -6.43 -3.18 -19.10
CA HIS A 271 -6.74 -1.80 -19.44
C HIS A 271 -8.16 -1.38 -19.09
N GLY A 272 -8.32 -0.27 -18.36
CA GLY A 272 -9.63 0.28 -18.06
C GLY A 272 -9.63 1.47 -17.09
N ARG A 273 -10.79 2.13 -16.97
CA ARG A 273 -11.06 3.18 -15.97
C ARG A 273 -11.52 2.57 -14.66
N HIS A 274 -10.57 1.86 -14.08
CA HIS A 274 -10.73 0.92 -12.99
C HIS A 274 -10.37 1.63 -11.68
N MET A 275 -11.35 2.14 -10.93
CA MET A 275 -11.10 2.84 -9.66
C MET A 275 -10.78 1.85 -8.53
N GLY A 276 -9.67 1.11 -8.65
CA GLY A 276 -9.31 0.03 -7.75
C GLY A 276 -8.74 0.52 -6.42
N VAL A 277 -9.08 -0.17 -5.32
CA VAL A 277 -8.58 0.13 -3.97
C VAL A 277 -7.95 -1.11 -3.38
N LEU A 278 -6.70 -0.99 -2.95
CA LEU A 278 -6.02 -1.97 -2.13
C LEU A 278 -5.60 -1.30 -0.83
N ASP A 279 -6.17 -1.74 0.30
CA ASP A 279 -5.84 -1.19 1.61
C ASP A 279 -5.50 -2.29 2.62
N ASN A 280 -4.34 -2.19 3.26
CA ASN A 280 -3.81 -3.19 4.19
C ASN A 280 -3.67 -4.60 3.57
N CYS A 281 -3.47 -4.68 2.26
CA CYS A 281 -3.28 -5.94 1.53
C CYS A 281 -1.84 -6.45 1.56
N GLN A 282 -1.65 -7.77 1.46
CA GLN A 282 -0.36 -8.43 1.30
C GLN A 282 -0.30 -9.14 -0.05
N LEU A 283 0.65 -8.74 -0.91
CA LEU A 283 0.85 -9.29 -2.26
C LEU A 283 2.29 -9.78 -2.39
N GLU A 284 2.52 -11.08 -2.29
CA GLU A 284 3.89 -11.60 -2.13
C GLU A 284 4.17 -12.92 -2.82
N TYR A 285 5.45 -13.20 -3.01
CA TYR A 285 5.95 -14.50 -3.48
C TYR A 285 5.47 -14.90 -4.87
N SER A 286 5.04 -13.94 -5.70
CA SER A 286 4.79 -14.22 -7.11
C SER A 286 6.09 -14.55 -7.85
N THR A 287 5.99 -15.30 -8.94
CA THR A 287 7.17 -15.58 -9.76
C THR A 287 7.45 -14.42 -10.70
N GLU A 288 6.42 -13.81 -11.29
CA GLU A 288 6.51 -12.63 -12.14
C GLU A 288 6.42 -11.34 -11.29
N ASP A 289 5.68 -10.32 -11.73
CA ASP A 289 5.45 -9.10 -10.95
C ASP A 289 4.44 -9.39 -9.82
N CYS A 290 4.44 -8.63 -8.72
CA CYS A 290 3.40 -8.82 -7.69
C CYS A 290 2.09 -8.17 -8.12
N LEU A 291 2.14 -6.88 -8.46
CA LEU A 291 0.97 -6.07 -8.83
C LEU A 291 1.20 -5.38 -10.18
N VAL A 292 0.34 -5.68 -11.16
CA VAL A 292 0.33 -5.00 -12.46
C VAL A 292 -0.97 -4.22 -12.61
N ILE A 293 -0.88 -2.91 -12.80
CA ILE A 293 -2.02 -2.01 -13.03
C ILE A 293 -1.89 -1.35 -14.40
N ASN A 294 -2.71 -1.82 -15.34
CA ASN A 294 -2.89 -1.20 -16.65
C ASN A 294 -4.14 -0.31 -16.71
N GLY A 295 -4.71 0.07 -15.55
CA GLY A 295 -5.85 0.99 -15.42
C GLY A 295 -5.49 2.33 -14.77
N VAL A 296 -6.46 3.26 -14.74
CA VAL A 296 -6.32 4.60 -14.14
C VAL A 296 -7.04 4.71 -12.79
N ASP A 297 -6.63 5.66 -11.96
CA ASP A 297 -7.30 6.05 -10.71
C ASP A 297 -7.30 4.99 -9.60
N TRP A 298 -6.21 4.20 -9.48
CA TRP A 298 -6.02 3.27 -8.37
C TRP A 298 -5.46 3.94 -7.12
N ASN A 299 -5.89 3.44 -5.96
CA ASN A 299 -5.35 3.79 -4.65
C ASN A 299 -4.79 2.55 -3.94
N ILE A 300 -3.47 2.54 -3.72
CA ILE A 300 -2.74 1.45 -3.06
C ILE A 300 -2.17 2.01 -1.77
N SER A 301 -2.64 1.53 -0.62
CA SER A 301 -2.25 2.02 0.70
C SER A 301 -2.03 0.93 1.75
N HIS A 302 -1.04 1.14 2.63
CA HIS A 302 -0.73 0.22 3.73
C HIS A 302 -0.46 -1.22 3.28
N CYS A 303 0.01 -1.40 2.04
CA CYS A 303 0.23 -2.73 1.48
C CYS A 303 1.65 -3.22 1.74
N ALA A 304 1.80 -4.54 1.87
CA ALA A 304 3.10 -5.22 1.83
C ALA A 304 3.22 -5.94 0.48
N ILE A 305 4.17 -5.51 -0.36
CA ILE A 305 4.30 -5.96 -1.75
C ILE A 305 5.74 -6.38 -2.02
N GLY A 306 5.98 -7.67 -2.27
CA GLY A 306 7.37 -8.13 -2.34
C GLY A 306 7.65 -9.59 -2.63
N TYR A 307 8.92 -9.94 -2.51
CA TYR A 307 9.44 -11.31 -2.68
C TYR A 307 9.18 -11.94 -4.06
N THR A 308 9.19 -11.14 -5.13
CA THR A 308 9.12 -11.73 -6.48
C THR A 308 10.32 -12.62 -6.80
N LYS A 309 10.10 -13.72 -7.52
CA LYS A 309 11.20 -14.60 -7.96
C LYS A 309 11.95 -14.04 -9.16
N LYS A 310 11.26 -13.37 -10.09
CA LYS A 310 11.81 -12.86 -11.36
C LYS A 310 11.36 -11.43 -11.73
N GLY A 311 10.26 -10.94 -11.18
CA GLY A 311 9.67 -9.64 -11.56
C GLY A 311 9.95 -8.49 -10.61
N ASN A 312 9.07 -7.49 -10.67
CA ASN A 312 9.05 -6.24 -9.93
C ASN A 312 7.93 -6.26 -8.87
N GLY A 313 8.00 -5.36 -7.88
CA GLY A 313 6.92 -5.24 -6.90
C GLY A 313 5.63 -4.71 -7.52
N ILE A 314 5.67 -3.49 -8.03
CA ILE A 314 4.51 -2.81 -8.63
C ILE A 314 4.87 -2.33 -10.03
N VAL A 315 3.99 -2.58 -10.99
CA VAL A 315 4.09 -2.06 -12.37
C VAL A 315 2.83 -1.28 -12.71
N ILE A 316 3.00 0.00 -13.04
CA ILE A 316 1.92 0.89 -13.48
C ILE A 316 2.20 1.33 -14.92
N THR A 317 1.21 1.21 -15.81
CA THR A 317 1.37 1.63 -17.22
C THR A 317 0.45 2.76 -17.66
N GLN A 318 -0.46 3.19 -16.78
CA GLN A 318 -1.46 4.22 -17.05
C GLN A 318 -1.42 5.37 -16.03
N PRO A 319 -2.05 6.51 -16.36
CA PRO A 319 -2.08 7.71 -15.50
C PRO A 319 -2.76 7.54 -14.14
N THR A 320 -2.53 8.54 -13.28
CA THR A 320 -3.33 8.89 -12.08
C THR A 320 -3.45 7.80 -11.02
N ASN A 321 -2.37 7.06 -10.78
CA ASN A 321 -2.33 6.03 -9.73
C ASN A 321 -1.56 6.51 -8.49
N ARG A 322 -2.04 6.12 -7.31
CA ARG A 322 -1.47 6.46 -6.00
C ARG A 322 -0.92 5.23 -5.29
N ILE A 323 0.32 5.33 -4.82
CA ILE A 323 1.01 4.34 -3.99
C ILE A 323 1.51 5.05 -2.74
N ALA A 324 0.91 4.75 -1.59
CA ALA A 324 1.27 5.42 -0.35
C ALA A 324 1.36 4.50 0.86
N ASN A 325 2.15 4.90 1.86
CA ASN A 325 2.23 4.24 3.17
C ASN A 325 2.47 2.72 3.09
N SER A 326 3.15 2.24 2.04
CA SER A 326 3.28 0.81 1.74
C SER A 326 4.74 0.35 1.86
N ASP A 327 4.92 -0.93 2.10
CA ASP A 327 6.21 -1.61 2.10
C ASP A 327 6.41 -2.34 0.77
N ILE A 328 7.44 -1.95 0.00
CA ILE A 328 7.78 -2.54 -1.30
C ILE A 328 9.19 -3.11 -1.23
N TYR A 329 9.31 -4.45 -1.18
CA TYR A 329 10.58 -5.06 -0.79
C TYR A 329 10.95 -6.38 -1.44
N PHE A 330 12.26 -6.69 -1.41
CA PHE A 330 12.82 -7.99 -1.79
C PHE A 330 12.39 -8.49 -3.19
N ASN A 331 12.06 -7.58 -4.10
CA ASN A 331 11.73 -7.95 -5.47
C ASN A 331 12.99 -8.29 -6.24
N LYS A 332 12.92 -9.27 -7.15
CA LYS A 332 14.10 -9.70 -7.91
C LYS A 332 14.67 -8.59 -8.79
N LYS A 333 13.79 -7.77 -9.37
CA LYS A 333 14.11 -6.58 -10.16
C LYS A 333 13.85 -5.32 -9.35
N ASN A 334 12.90 -4.49 -9.78
CA ASN A 334 12.66 -3.17 -9.22
C ASN A 334 11.54 -3.18 -8.17
N GLY A 335 11.52 -2.18 -7.30
CA GLY A 335 10.40 -1.97 -6.38
C GLY A 335 9.15 -1.51 -7.12
N ILE A 336 9.18 -0.29 -7.65
CA ILE A 336 8.07 0.33 -8.38
C ILE A 336 8.54 0.71 -9.80
N VAL A 337 7.73 0.35 -10.79
CA VAL A 337 7.95 0.65 -12.20
C VAL A 337 6.78 1.48 -12.72
N LEU A 338 7.07 2.69 -13.18
CA LEU A 338 6.14 3.49 -13.99
C LEU A 338 6.62 3.42 -15.44
N ASN A 339 5.77 2.92 -16.34
CA ASN A 339 6.10 2.74 -17.76
C ASN A 339 5.05 3.37 -18.69
N ASN A 340 5.39 3.47 -19.99
CA ASN A 340 4.49 3.88 -21.08
C ASN A 340 3.87 5.26 -20.89
N ASN A 341 2.56 5.30 -20.61
CA ASN A 341 1.75 6.52 -20.49
C ASN A 341 1.44 6.86 -19.03
N SER A 342 2.11 6.21 -18.08
CA SER A 342 1.95 6.58 -16.68
C SER A 342 2.41 8.03 -16.48
N ILE A 343 1.45 8.89 -16.15
CA ILE A 343 1.66 10.29 -15.73
C ILE A 343 0.90 10.53 -14.43
N ASN A 344 1.25 11.57 -13.69
CA ASN A 344 0.59 11.94 -12.43
C ASN A 344 0.60 10.82 -11.36
N GLY A 345 1.69 10.06 -11.32
CA GLY A 345 1.93 9.06 -10.27
C GLY A 345 2.26 9.73 -8.95
N TYR A 346 1.55 9.37 -7.88
CA TYR A 346 1.81 9.84 -6.51
C TYR A 346 2.42 8.71 -5.68
N ILE A 347 3.71 8.82 -5.39
CA ILE A 347 4.49 7.82 -4.63
C ILE A 347 4.96 8.49 -3.34
N ALA A 348 4.30 8.20 -2.21
CA ALA A 348 4.58 8.90 -0.96
C ALA A 348 4.61 8.03 0.29
N ASN A 349 5.51 8.35 1.24
CA ASN A 349 5.59 7.69 2.55
C ASN A 349 5.75 6.16 2.47
N ASN A 350 6.35 5.63 1.40
CA ASN A 350 6.58 4.20 1.26
C ASN A 350 7.94 3.81 1.81
N VAL A 351 8.07 2.56 2.25
CA VAL A 351 9.35 1.91 2.51
C VAL A 351 9.72 1.09 1.28
N ILE A 352 10.81 1.45 0.60
CA ILE A 352 11.23 0.82 -0.66
C ILE A 352 12.63 0.25 -0.49
N ASN A 353 12.72 -1.06 -0.22
CA ASN A 353 13.97 -1.64 0.24
C ASN A 353 14.33 -2.98 -0.39
N SER A 354 15.62 -3.34 -0.32
CA SER A 354 16.10 -4.68 -0.67
C SER A 354 15.72 -5.18 -2.07
N ASN A 355 15.35 -4.29 -2.99
CA ASN A 355 15.02 -4.66 -4.36
C ASN A 355 16.32 -4.96 -5.12
N GLY A 356 16.27 -5.97 -5.99
CA GLY A 356 17.44 -6.47 -6.69
C GLY A 356 18.10 -5.44 -7.59
N GLU A 357 17.29 -4.59 -8.23
CA GLU A 357 17.69 -3.49 -9.10
C GLU A 357 17.30 -2.15 -8.46
N ASN A 358 16.51 -1.31 -9.14
CA ASN A 358 16.18 0.03 -8.65
C ASN A 358 15.06 0.00 -7.61
N GLY A 359 15.02 1.02 -6.74
CA GLY A 359 13.86 1.25 -5.90
C GLY A 359 12.64 1.65 -6.74
N ILE A 360 12.78 2.75 -7.49
CA ILE A 360 11.79 3.26 -8.44
C ILE A 360 12.48 3.44 -9.80
N ILE A 361 11.81 3.02 -10.87
CA ILE A 361 12.18 3.37 -12.24
C ILE A 361 10.98 4.02 -12.95
N ILE A 362 11.23 5.14 -13.63
CA ILE A 362 10.24 5.86 -14.42
C ILE A 362 10.71 5.90 -15.86
N SER A 363 9.91 5.29 -16.73
CA SER A 363 10.07 5.29 -18.18
C SER A 363 8.79 5.78 -18.84
N SER A 364 8.92 6.58 -19.90
CA SER A 364 7.77 7.12 -20.61
C SER A 364 8.05 7.19 -22.10
N ASN A 365 7.03 6.86 -22.89
CA ASN A 365 7.05 7.11 -24.33
C ASN A 365 6.51 8.52 -24.66
N SER A 366 6.04 9.26 -23.66
CA SER A 366 5.45 10.57 -23.81
C SER A 366 6.48 11.69 -23.65
N HIS A 367 6.48 12.67 -24.55
CA HIS A 367 7.41 13.80 -24.54
C HIS A 367 6.94 14.99 -23.69
N VAL A 368 5.78 14.89 -23.02
CA VAL A 368 5.23 15.94 -22.16
C VAL A 368 5.76 15.79 -20.71
N LYS A 369 5.62 16.86 -19.91
CA LYS A 369 5.92 16.81 -18.46
C LYS A 369 5.04 15.74 -17.80
N GLN A 370 5.64 14.84 -17.02
CA GLN A 370 4.96 13.65 -16.51
C GLN A 370 4.17 13.91 -15.22
N GLY A 371 4.49 14.95 -14.45
CA GLY A 371 3.74 15.35 -13.26
C GLY A 371 3.82 14.37 -12.08
N HIS A 372 4.85 13.51 -12.02
CA HIS A 372 5.03 12.56 -10.93
C HIS A 372 5.52 13.23 -9.64
N ILE A 373 5.18 12.64 -8.50
CA ILE A 373 5.64 13.06 -7.18
C ILE A 373 6.23 11.84 -6.44
N ILE A 374 7.47 11.96 -5.97
CA ILE A 374 8.19 10.98 -5.15
C ILE A 374 8.61 11.68 -3.86
N VAL A 375 7.82 11.53 -2.79
CA VAL A 375 8.01 12.31 -1.57
C VAL A 375 7.98 11.49 -0.29
N ASN A 376 8.85 11.84 0.65
CA ASN A 376 8.89 11.25 2.00
C ASN A 376 9.00 9.72 2.00
N ASN A 377 9.53 9.11 0.94
CA ASN A 377 9.76 7.68 0.91
C ASN A 377 11.06 7.35 1.64
N PHE A 378 11.12 6.16 2.23
CA PHE A 378 12.31 5.63 2.87
C PHE A 378 12.92 4.51 2.03
N PHE A 379 14.09 4.79 1.47
CA PHE A 379 14.88 3.85 0.67
C PHE A 379 16.04 3.27 1.45
N PHE A 380 16.24 1.96 1.34
CA PHE A 380 17.48 1.34 1.81
C PHE A 380 17.78 0.01 1.13
N ASN A 381 19.06 -0.29 0.96
CA ASN A 381 19.55 -1.57 0.45
C ASN A 381 18.98 -2.02 -0.92
N ASN A 382 18.55 -1.09 -1.78
CA ASN A 382 18.28 -1.40 -3.19
C ASN A 382 19.61 -1.63 -3.95
N SER A 383 19.53 -2.06 -5.20
CA SER A 383 20.68 -2.63 -5.93
C SER A 383 21.18 -3.92 -5.28
N LYS A 384 20.29 -4.71 -4.67
CA LYS A 384 20.65 -5.89 -3.88
C LYS A 384 21.25 -7.03 -4.69
N SER A 385 20.83 -7.20 -5.95
CA SER A 385 21.35 -8.28 -6.81
C SER A 385 22.81 -8.04 -7.20
N ASN A 386 23.21 -6.77 -7.37
CA ASN A 386 24.58 -6.36 -7.63
C ASN A 386 24.80 -4.94 -7.09
N SER A 387 25.51 -4.82 -5.96
CA SER A 387 25.68 -3.53 -5.27
C SER A 387 26.40 -2.52 -6.16
N GLY A 388 25.97 -1.27 -6.16
CA GLY A 388 26.59 -0.21 -6.96
C GLY A 388 26.28 -0.23 -8.46
N VAL A 389 25.29 -1.01 -8.91
CA VAL A 389 24.88 -1.06 -10.32
C VAL A 389 23.60 -0.27 -10.58
N SER A 390 22.59 -0.43 -9.72
CA SER A 390 21.27 0.22 -9.84
C SER A 390 21.13 1.39 -8.87
N SER A 391 20.06 2.16 -8.98
CA SER A 391 19.82 3.40 -8.22
C SER A 391 18.58 3.32 -7.34
N ASN A 392 18.45 4.18 -6.32
CA ASN A 392 17.18 4.25 -5.58
C ASN A 392 16.05 4.77 -6.47
N ILE A 393 16.31 5.83 -7.23
CA ILE A 393 15.40 6.40 -8.22
C ILE A 393 16.13 6.47 -9.56
N PHE A 394 15.53 5.95 -10.61
CA PHE A 394 16.03 6.08 -11.98
C PHE A 394 14.98 6.71 -12.88
N LEU A 395 15.28 7.90 -13.41
CA LEU A 395 14.51 8.55 -14.45
C LEU A 395 15.18 8.25 -15.79
N THR A 396 14.51 7.54 -16.69
CA THR A 396 15.07 7.23 -18.01
C THR A 396 15.16 8.49 -18.89
N ASN A 397 15.62 8.33 -20.13
CA ASN A 397 15.81 9.43 -21.06
C ASN A 397 14.57 10.32 -21.20
N ASN A 398 14.79 11.64 -21.27
CA ASN A 398 13.80 12.69 -21.49
C ASN A 398 12.68 12.81 -20.45
N ILE A 399 12.79 12.17 -19.29
CA ILE A 399 11.81 12.31 -18.20
C ILE A 399 11.93 13.68 -17.53
N LYS A 400 10.82 14.43 -17.50
CA LYS A 400 10.76 15.79 -16.96
C LYS A 400 9.51 16.02 -16.10
N GLY A 401 9.60 16.95 -15.17
CA GLY A 401 8.47 17.34 -14.32
C GLY A 401 8.15 16.31 -13.24
N VAL A 402 9.19 15.73 -12.63
CA VAL A 402 9.09 14.85 -11.46
C VAL A 402 9.49 15.65 -10.23
N GLY A 403 8.58 15.80 -9.26
CA GLY A 403 8.90 16.36 -7.95
C GLY A 403 9.49 15.29 -7.05
N ILE A 404 10.73 15.45 -6.63
CA ILE A 404 11.43 14.53 -5.73
C ILE A 404 11.85 15.35 -4.50
N SER A 405 11.29 15.03 -3.34
CA SER A 405 11.63 15.77 -2.13
C SER A 405 11.39 15.01 -0.83
N GLY A 406 12.21 15.28 0.19
CA GLY A 406 11.99 14.82 1.55
C GLY A 406 12.18 13.31 1.74
N ASN A 407 12.74 12.60 0.77
CA ASN A 407 12.98 11.16 0.90
C ASN A 407 14.18 10.90 1.83
N SER A 408 14.19 9.73 2.45
CA SER A 408 15.32 9.25 3.26
C SER A 408 16.03 8.13 2.52
N HIS A 409 17.36 8.18 2.44
CA HIS A 409 18.16 7.15 1.81
C HIS A 409 19.24 6.68 2.77
N PHE A 410 19.15 5.44 3.25
CA PHE A 410 20.11 4.87 4.19
C PHE A 410 20.42 3.41 3.85
N THR A 411 21.28 2.78 4.65
CA THR A 411 21.60 1.36 4.58
C THR A 411 21.42 0.72 5.94
N TYR A 412 21.22 -0.61 6.03
CA TYR A 412 21.14 -1.29 7.32
C TYR A 412 22.44 -1.16 8.13
N THR A 413 23.58 -1.20 7.43
CA THR A 413 24.94 -1.11 7.96
C THR A 413 25.86 -0.46 6.93
N ASP A 414 27.06 -0.07 7.33
CA ASP A 414 28.04 0.52 6.41
C ASP A 414 28.58 -0.48 5.37
N THR A 415 28.40 -1.78 5.60
CA THR A 415 28.82 -2.88 4.71
C THR A 415 27.68 -3.44 3.85
N SER A 416 26.49 -2.85 3.96
CA SER A 416 25.31 -3.29 3.23
C SER A 416 25.43 -3.04 1.73
N GLN A 417 24.70 -3.83 0.93
CA GLN A 417 24.45 -3.46 -0.47
C GLN A 417 23.79 -2.09 -0.53
N ARG A 418 24.21 -1.29 -1.50
CA ARG A 418 23.76 0.09 -1.66
C ARG A 418 23.74 0.49 -3.12
N PRO A 419 22.89 1.46 -3.50
CA PRO A 419 22.76 1.88 -4.89
C PRO A 419 24.01 2.61 -5.40
N ARG A 420 24.20 2.62 -6.72
CA ARG A 420 25.20 3.45 -7.39
C ARG A 420 24.96 4.93 -7.12
N TYR A 421 23.71 5.36 -7.35
CA TYR A 421 23.21 6.71 -7.17
C TYR A 421 21.90 6.72 -6.39
N LEU A 422 21.61 7.80 -5.67
CA LEU A 422 20.28 8.00 -5.09
C LEU A 422 19.29 8.37 -6.20
N LEU A 423 19.70 9.27 -7.10
CA LEU A 423 18.97 9.66 -8.29
C LEU A 423 19.84 9.50 -9.54
N CYS A 424 19.45 8.61 -10.44
CA CYS A 424 20.04 8.48 -11.76
C CYS A 424 19.16 9.17 -12.80
N LEU A 425 19.78 10.01 -13.64
CA LEU A 425 19.15 10.72 -14.75
C LEU A 425 19.71 10.19 -16.07
N GLY A 426 18.81 9.66 -16.91
CA GLY A 426 19.09 9.39 -18.31
C GLY A 426 19.30 10.66 -19.12
N GLU A 427 19.65 10.50 -20.40
CA GLU A 427 19.90 11.64 -21.29
C GLU A 427 18.66 12.54 -21.40
N GLY A 428 18.82 13.85 -21.17
CA GLY A 428 17.73 14.83 -21.22
C GLY A 428 16.71 14.75 -20.08
N ALA A 429 16.91 13.85 -19.10
CA ALA A 429 16.08 13.77 -17.90
C ALA A 429 16.41 14.91 -16.92
N VAL A 430 15.40 15.36 -16.16
CA VAL A 430 15.53 16.44 -15.18
C VAL A 430 14.93 16.01 -13.85
N GLY A 431 15.74 16.08 -12.81
CA GLY A 431 15.35 15.82 -11.43
C GLY A 431 16.30 16.52 -10.47
N SER A 432 15.92 16.59 -9.20
CA SER A 432 16.71 17.21 -8.13
C SER A 432 16.39 16.49 -6.82
N LEU A 433 17.33 16.49 -5.88
CA LEU A 433 17.11 15.97 -4.53
C LEU A 433 16.89 17.17 -3.62
N ILE A 434 15.67 17.35 -3.09
CA ILE A 434 15.27 18.55 -2.35
C ILE A 434 14.72 18.16 -0.97
N GLY A 435 15.44 18.49 0.09
CA GLY A 435 15.12 18.08 1.46
C GLY A 435 15.37 16.59 1.73
N ASP A 436 15.97 15.86 0.79
CA ASP A 436 16.24 14.42 0.94
C ASP A 436 17.38 14.19 1.94
N SER A 437 17.22 13.25 2.87
CA SER A 437 18.21 12.91 3.90
C SER A 437 19.04 11.70 3.48
N PHE A 438 20.37 11.85 3.46
CA PHE A 438 21.32 10.78 3.12
C PHE A 438 22.73 11.10 3.65
N ASN A 439 23.63 10.13 3.65
CA ASN A 439 25.04 10.32 3.98
C ASN A 439 25.95 9.60 2.96
N VAL A 440 27.27 9.65 3.16
CA VAL A 440 28.26 8.99 2.28
C VAL A 440 28.11 7.47 2.20
N ASN A 441 27.45 6.85 3.18
CA ASN A 441 27.19 5.42 3.19
C ASN A 441 25.96 5.04 2.34
N SER A 442 25.11 6.00 1.96
CA SER A 442 23.86 5.78 1.22
C SER A 442 24.03 5.45 -0.27
N TYR A 443 25.19 5.71 -0.88
CA TYR A 443 25.48 5.48 -2.31
C TYR A 443 26.92 5.00 -2.53
N VAL A 444 27.22 4.44 -3.72
CA VAL A 444 28.59 3.99 -4.08
C VAL A 444 29.42 5.09 -4.73
N GLU A 445 28.88 5.78 -5.75
CA GLU A 445 29.65 6.76 -6.52
C GLU A 445 29.31 8.19 -6.12
N SER A 446 28.05 8.60 -6.28
CA SER A 446 27.58 9.94 -5.94
C SER A 446 26.07 9.94 -5.64
N PRO A 447 25.52 11.00 -5.01
CA PRO A 447 24.07 11.10 -4.83
C PRO A 447 23.32 11.14 -6.17
N ILE A 448 23.89 11.82 -7.16
CA ILE A 448 23.36 12.00 -8.51
C ILE A 448 24.46 11.85 -9.57
N ASN A 449 24.12 11.28 -10.72
CA ASN A 449 25.07 10.96 -11.80
C ASN A 449 25.48 12.16 -12.67
N THR A 450 24.94 13.36 -12.42
CA THR A 450 25.28 14.56 -13.19
C THR A 450 25.49 15.78 -12.28
N PRO A 451 26.53 16.60 -12.51
CA PRO A 451 26.84 17.78 -11.70
C PRO A 451 25.90 18.97 -11.97
N SER A 452 25.02 18.89 -12.98
CA SER A 452 24.10 19.99 -13.35
C SER A 452 22.81 20.05 -12.53
N SER A 453 22.56 19.07 -11.67
CA SER A 453 21.31 18.98 -10.91
C SER A 453 21.42 19.58 -9.51
N THR A 454 20.33 20.20 -9.06
CA THR A 454 20.26 20.83 -7.74
C THR A 454 20.16 19.76 -6.64
N ILE A 455 20.96 19.92 -5.60
CA ILE A 455 20.90 19.14 -4.36
C ILE A 455 20.69 20.12 -3.23
N ILE A 456 19.62 19.99 -2.47
CA ILE A 456 19.42 20.77 -1.23
C ILE A 456 19.10 19.75 -0.16
N ASN A 457 19.99 19.52 0.80
CA ASN A 457 19.72 18.65 1.95
C ASN A 457 20.20 19.31 3.26
N ASN A 458 20.17 18.56 4.36
CA ASN A 458 20.58 19.08 5.68
C ASN A 458 22.06 19.45 5.77
N GLU A 459 22.92 18.87 4.92
CA GLU A 459 24.38 18.96 4.98
C GLU A 459 25.00 19.77 3.82
N GLN A 460 24.32 19.85 2.67
CA GLN A 460 24.85 20.31 1.38
C GLN A 460 23.80 21.09 0.57
N VAL A 461 24.26 22.14 -0.12
CA VAL A 461 23.48 22.90 -1.09
C VAL A 461 24.29 23.03 -2.39
N THR A 462 23.81 22.42 -3.46
CA THR A 462 24.32 22.57 -4.83
C THR A 462 23.24 23.24 -5.65
N ILE A 463 23.46 24.47 -6.09
CA ILE A 463 22.67 25.10 -7.16
C ILE A 463 23.33 24.64 -8.47
N GLY A 464 22.56 24.21 -9.47
CA GLY A 464 22.97 23.51 -10.71
C GLY A 464 24.03 24.16 -11.63
N SER A 465 25.16 24.57 -11.06
CA SER A 465 26.36 25.10 -11.68
C SER A 465 27.58 24.49 -10.96
N GLN A 466 27.91 23.24 -11.26
CA GLN A 466 29.21 22.54 -11.04
C GLN A 466 29.93 22.62 -9.66
N SER A 467 29.45 23.37 -8.67
CA SER A 467 30.13 23.60 -7.39
C SER A 467 29.27 23.06 -6.25
N MET A 468 29.70 21.96 -5.64
CA MET A 468 29.10 21.45 -4.40
C MET A 468 29.45 22.40 -3.25
N LEU A 469 28.45 22.88 -2.51
CA LEU A 469 28.64 23.74 -1.34
C LEU A 469 28.23 23.00 -0.05
N SER A 470 29.08 22.94 0.97
CA SER A 470 28.69 22.51 2.32
C SER A 470 28.27 23.70 3.17
N ARG A 471 27.22 23.52 3.98
CA ARG A 471 26.73 24.52 4.94
C ARG A 471 27.08 24.09 6.36
N SER A 472 27.83 24.89 7.09
CA SER A 472 28.01 24.71 8.55
C SER A 472 27.40 25.90 9.30
N VAL A 473 26.73 25.61 10.41
CA VAL A 473 26.20 26.58 11.37
C VAL A 473 26.76 26.20 12.73
N SER A 474 27.44 27.12 13.41
CA SER A 474 28.05 26.89 14.72
C SER A 474 27.60 27.93 15.73
N ASP A 475 27.40 27.51 16.98
CA ASP A 475 27.14 28.34 18.15
C ASP A 475 28.41 28.58 18.99
N GLY A 476 29.55 28.02 18.60
CA GLY A 476 30.82 28.13 19.29
C GLY A 476 31.63 29.37 18.88
N SER A 477 32.36 29.97 19.83
CA SER A 477 33.24 31.13 19.56
C SER A 477 34.45 30.82 18.67
N GLU A 478 34.72 29.54 18.39
CA GLU A 478 35.88 29.07 17.62
C GLU A 478 35.57 28.84 16.13
N TYR A 479 34.30 28.90 15.72
CA TYR A 479 33.86 28.63 14.35
C TYR A 479 32.97 29.77 13.82
N PRO A 480 32.92 29.98 12.49
CA PRO A 480 31.99 30.93 11.91
C PRO A 480 30.54 30.54 12.18
N ALA A 481 29.69 31.54 12.38
CA ALA A 481 28.26 31.35 12.62
C ALA A 481 27.56 30.71 11.40
N PHE A 482 28.06 30.98 10.20
CA PHE A 482 27.60 30.37 8.96
C PHE A 482 28.77 30.25 7.98
N LEU A 483 28.96 29.10 7.34
CA LEU A 483 29.99 28.97 6.30
C LEU A 483 29.46 28.13 5.15
N ILE A 484 29.66 28.65 3.94
CA ILE A 484 29.51 27.98 2.66
C ILE A 484 30.91 27.78 2.09
N GLU A 485 31.28 26.54 1.83
CA GLU A 485 32.57 26.18 1.24
C GLU A 485 32.39 25.16 0.12
N ASN A 486 33.28 25.18 -0.86
CA ASN A 486 33.33 24.16 -1.90
C ASN A 486 33.86 22.85 -1.32
N VAL A 487 33.10 21.76 -1.52
CA VAL A 487 33.40 20.43 -0.96
C VAL A 487 34.68 19.81 -1.53
N GLU A 488 34.99 20.01 -2.82
CA GLU A 488 36.15 19.43 -3.51
C GLU A 488 37.49 20.12 -3.19
N GLY A 489 37.50 21.11 -2.30
CA GLY A 489 38.76 21.75 -1.89
C GLY A 489 38.72 22.52 -0.57
N ARG A 490 37.63 22.43 0.20
CA ARG A 490 37.36 23.26 1.40
C ARG A 490 37.61 24.75 1.17
N LYS A 491 37.28 25.23 -0.03
CA LYS A 491 37.45 26.63 -0.38
C LYS A 491 36.24 27.40 0.12
N LYS A 492 36.45 28.32 1.05
CA LYS A 492 35.39 29.21 1.55
C LYS A 492 34.83 30.04 0.39
N LEU A 493 33.52 30.24 0.37
CA LEU A 493 32.79 31.00 -0.65
C LEU A 493 31.93 32.10 -0.04
N LEU A 494 31.29 31.80 1.10
CA LEU A 494 30.55 32.75 1.92
C LEU A 494 30.73 32.39 3.39
N GLU A 495 31.17 33.31 4.22
CA GLU A 495 31.25 33.14 5.67
C GLU A 495 30.45 34.24 6.36
N ILE A 496 29.59 33.88 7.32
CA ILE A 496 29.13 34.80 8.36
C ILE A 496 29.99 34.50 9.59
N SER A 497 30.87 35.43 9.94
CA SER A 497 31.70 35.27 11.13
C SER A 497 30.82 35.21 12.39
N ASN A 498 31.35 34.71 13.50
CA ASN A 498 30.67 34.77 14.79
C ASN A 498 30.43 36.20 15.30
N ARG A 499 30.90 37.22 14.58
CA ARG A 499 30.66 38.65 14.81
C ARG A 499 29.63 39.27 13.87
N GLY A 500 29.06 38.48 12.94
CA GLY A 500 28.04 38.91 11.98
C GLY A 500 28.60 39.54 10.70
N GLU A 501 29.89 39.41 10.42
CA GLU A 501 30.50 39.91 9.17
C GLU A 501 30.19 38.95 8.04
N ILE A 502 29.76 39.47 6.87
CA ILE A 502 29.50 38.67 5.68
C ILE A 502 30.74 38.74 4.77
N LEU A 503 31.53 37.68 4.75
CA LEU A 503 32.75 37.56 3.96
C LEU A 503 32.45 36.77 2.69
N PHE A 504 32.76 37.35 1.54
CA PHE A 504 32.79 36.63 0.27
C PHE A 504 34.24 36.23 0.00
N TYR A 505 34.47 35.25 -0.87
CA TYR A 505 35.83 34.84 -1.25
C TYR A 505 35.93 34.75 -2.78
N ASP A 506 37.09 35.11 -3.32
CA ASP A 506 37.37 35.01 -4.75
C ASP A 506 37.67 33.55 -5.16
N ILE A 507 37.85 33.34 -6.47
CA ILE A 507 38.15 32.02 -7.07
C ILE A 507 39.45 31.38 -6.53
N ASN A 508 40.32 32.17 -5.90
CA ASN A 508 41.58 31.75 -5.30
C ASN A 508 41.46 31.53 -3.78
N GLY A 509 40.27 31.69 -3.19
CA GLY A 509 40.04 31.58 -1.74
C GLY A 509 40.49 32.80 -0.96
N LYS A 510 40.73 33.94 -1.62
CA LYS A 510 41.07 35.20 -0.97
C LYS A 510 39.79 35.94 -0.58
N GLU A 511 39.75 36.44 0.64
CA GLU A 511 38.62 37.22 1.15
C GLU A 511 38.34 38.45 0.26
N LEU A 512 37.11 38.52 -0.23
CA LEU A 512 36.46 39.69 -0.77
C LEU A 512 35.70 40.34 0.40
N THR A 513 36.41 41.16 1.16
CA THR A 513 35.88 41.75 2.39
C THR A 513 34.72 42.70 2.07
N VAL A 514 33.52 42.38 2.58
CA VAL A 514 32.41 43.31 2.77
C VAL A 514 32.20 43.45 4.27
N GLY A 515 33.07 44.25 4.89
CA GLY A 515 33.04 44.50 6.33
C GLY A 515 32.35 45.83 6.64
N SER A 516 31.44 45.83 7.61
CA SER A 516 31.07 47.05 8.31
C SER A 516 32.15 47.33 9.35
N ASP A 517 32.93 48.40 9.19
CA ASP A 517 33.83 48.85 10.24
C ASP A 517 33.02 49.46 11.39
N LYS A 518 33.28 49.02 12.62
CA LYS A 518 32.57 49.43 13.84
C LYS A 518 32.93 50.85 14.29
N THR A 519 33.73 51.59 13.52
CA THR A 519 34.38 52.80 14.02
C THR A 519 33.79 54.11 13.51
N GLU A 520 33.02 54.17 12.41
CA GLU A 520 32.38 55.43 11.99
C GLU A 520 30.98 55.21 11.37
N THR A 521 30.02 56.03 11.80
CA THR A 521 28.60 55.96 11.43
C THR A 521 28.35 56.16 9.93
N ASN A 522 27.62 55.21 9.33
CA ASN A 522 26.88 55.31 8.06
C ASN A 522 27.68 55.54 6.76
N THR A 523 28.68 54.70 6.48
CA THR A 523 29.25 54.60 5.13
C THR A 523 29.31 53.16 4.62
N LEU A 524 28.79 52.96 3.41
CA LEU A 524 28.82 51.72 2.62
C LEU A 524 29.89 51.88 1.53
N THR A 525 31.00 51.14 1.66
CA THR A 525 32.12 51.22 0.70
C THR A 525 32.07 50.06 -0.28
N PHE A 526 31.88 50.35 -1.57
CA PHE A 526 31.99 49.38 -2.64
C PHE A 526 33.39 49.43 -3.25
N ASN A 527 34.10 48.29 -3.26
CA ASN A 527 35.33 48.13 -4.04
C ASN A 527 35.06 47.57 -5.44
N CYS A 528 33.98 48.06 -6.07
CA CYS A 528 34.01 48.42 -7.48
C CYS A 528 33.99 49.96 -7.50
N ASN A 529 34.96 50.60 -8.17
CA ASN A 529 35.26 52.02 -7.97
C ASN A 529 34.08 52.95 -8.30
N LEU A 530 33.20 53.21 -7.35
CA LEU A 530 32.19 54.25 -7.45
C LEU A 530 31.99 54.85 -6.05
N SER A 531 32.62 55.99 -5.80
CA SER A 531 32.50 56.73 -4.53
C SER A 531 32.22 58.19 -4.83
N ILE A 532 31.10 58.74 -4.34
CA ILE A 532 30.83 60.19 -4.36
C ILE A 532 31.33 60.75 -3.02
N ILE A 533 32.39 61.54 -3.05
CA ILE A 533 33.07 62.06 -1.84
C ILE A 533 32.97 63.57 -1.82
N LYS A 534 32.53 64.14 -0.69
CA LYS A 534 32.45 65.59 -0.44
C LYS A 534 33.83 66.15 -0.09
N ASN A 535 34.25 67.21 -0.74
CA ASN A 535 35.56 67.85 -0.53
C ASN A 535 35.39 69.21 0.15
N ASN A 536 36.03 69.39 1.32
CA ASN A 536 35.94 70.62 2.12
C ASN A 536 37.22 71.46 1.96
N SER A 537 37.49 71.91 0.73
CA SER A 537 38.61 72.81 0.45
C SER A 537 38.16 74.27 0.30
N SER A 538 39.12 75.20 0.19
CA SER A 538 38.94 76.64 0.41
C SER A 538 37.96 77.38 -0.51
N ASP A 539 37.45 76.72 -1.56
CA ASP A 539 36.45 77.26 -2.50
C ASP A 539 35.21 76.34 -2.61
N LEU A 540 34.46 76.22 -1.50
CA LEU A 540 33.14 75.58 -1.32
C LEU A 540 33.03 74.08 -1.60
N GLU A 541 32.15 73.41 -0.84
CA GLU A 541 31.95 71.96 -0.85
C GLU A 541 31.52 71.43 -2.22
N PHE A 542 32.30 70.53 -2.82
CA PHE A 542 31.95 69.84 -4.06
C PHE A 542 32.17 68.35 -3.93
N SER A 543 31.41 67.57 -4.71
CA SER A 543 31.53 66.11 -4.71
C SER A 543 32.33 65.65 -5.91
N TYR A 544 33.20 64.67 -5.71
CA TYR A 544 33.93 64.02 -6.78
C TYR A 544 33.73 62.51 -6.74
N LEU A 545 33.74 61.91 -7.92
CA LEU A 545 33.65 60.49 -8.19
C LEU A 545 35.05 59.89 -8.36
N LYS A 546 35.45 58.94 -7.52
CA LYS A 546 36.69 58.16 -7.74
C LYS A 546 36.40 56.91 -8.55
N LEU A 547 37.05 56.79 -9.72
CA LEU A 547 36.97 55.68 -10.67
C LEU A 547 38.39 55.15 -10.95
N GLY A 548 38.80 54.12 -10.22
CA GLY A 548 40.14 53.53 -10.32
C GLY A 548 41.21 54.50 -9.85
N GLY A 549 42.21 54.76 -10.70
CA GLY A 549 43.24 55.76 -10.46
C GLY A 549 42.82 57.20 -10.75
N PHE A 550 41.58 57.43 -11.20
CA PHE A 550 41.08 58.73 -11.62
C PHE A 550 39.98 59.26 -10.69
N TYR A 551 39.87 60.58 -10.63
CA TYR A 551 38.87 61.37 -9.93
C TYR A 551 38.13 62.21 -10.97
N ILE A 552 36.80 62.21 -10.95
CA ILE A 552 35.94 62.94 -11.88
C ILE A 552 34.99 63.82 -11.07
N TRP A 553 34.80 65.09 -11.41
CA TRP A 553 33.89 65.96 -10.66
C TRP A 553 33.32 67.09 -11.52
N ASP A 554 32.20 67.66 -11.08
CA ASP A 554 31.61 68.84 -11.71
C ASP A 554 32.27 70.10 -11.13
N ASP A 555 32.74 71.01 -11.99
CA ASP A 555 33.31 72.29 -11.55
C ASP A 555 32.25 73.36 -11.21
N LEU A 556 30.97 73.00 -11.38
CA LEU A 556 29.76 73.80 -11.20
C LEU A 556 29.63 74.98 -12.16
N ASN A 557 30.45 75.00 -13.22
CA ASN A 557 30.43 75.99 -14.31
C ASN A 557 30.16 75.33 -15.67
N GLY A 558 29.54 74.15 -15.65
CA GLY A 558 29.18 73.40 -16.87
C GLY A 558 30.30 72.51 -17.40
N ASN A 559 31.40 72.31 -16.67
CA ASN A 559 32.44 71.36 -17.05
C ASN A 559 32.49 70.16 -16.11
N LEU A 560 32.58 68.97 -16.70
CA LEU A 560 33.01 67.76 -16.02
C LEU A 560 34.55 67.67 -16.10
N LYS A 561 35.20 67.59 -14.96
CA LYS A 561 36.65 67.54 -14.77
C LYS A 561 37.14 66.12 -14.49
N VAL A 562 38.39 65.82 -14.84
CA VAL A 562 39.08 64.58 -14.47
C VAL A 562 40.55 64.80 -14.13
N ASP A 563 41.06 64.06 -13.16
CA ASP A 563 42.50 64.00 -12.82
C ASP A 563 42.85 62.65 -12.20
N ASN A 564 44.11 62.23 -12.24
CA ASN A 564 44.60 61.07 -11.49
C ASN A 564 45.01 61.41 -10.04
N LYS A 565 44.99 62.69 -9.67
CA LYS A 565 45.14 63.17 -8.30
C LYS A 565 43.79 63.58 -7.71
N LYS A 566 43.64 63.43 -6.40
CA LYS A 566 42.44 63.88 -5.68
C LYS A 566 42.29 65.39 -5.88
N PRO A 567 41.10 65.89 -6.25
CA PRO A 567 40.94 67.32 -6.50
C PRO A 567 41.15 68.12 -5.22
N GLU A 568 41.91 69.21 -5.32
CA GLU A 568 42.11 70.16 -4.21
C GLU A 568 41.22 71.39 -4.38
N SER A 569 40.65 71.61 -5.58
CA SER A 569 39.61 72.61 -5.86
C SER A 569 38.70 72.14 -6.99
N LYS A 570 37.49 72.71 -7.09
CA LYS A 570 36.53 72.36 -8.14
C LYS A 570 37.04 72.69 -9.55
N HIS A 571 37.99 73.61 -9.69
CA HIS A 571 38.55 74.02 -10.99
C HIS A 571 39.83 73.27 -11.39
N ALA A 572 40.39 72.46 -10.49
CA ALA A 572 41.58 71.65 -10.77
C ALA A 572 41.32 70.63 -11.90
N GLY A 573 42.37 69.96 -12.35
CA GLY A 573 42.27 68.89 -13.35
C GLY A 573 41.88 69.34 -14.76
N SER A 574 41.92 68.36 -15.67
CA SER A 574 41.60 68.55 -17.08
C SER A 574 40.09 68.52 -17.30
N ILE A 575 39.60 69.30 -18.28
CA ILE A 575 38.19 69.21 -18.70
C ILE A 575 38.02 67.89 -19.47
N LEU A 576 37.19 67.01 -18.92
CA LEU A 576 36.77 65.77 -19.58
C LEU A 576 35.62 66.04 -20.56
N PHE A 577 34.71 66.93 -20.16
CA PHE A 577 33.56 67.32 -20.97
C PHE A 577 33.11 68.74 -20.60
N GLN A 578 32.73 69.54 -21.59
CA GLN A 578 32.18 70.89 -21.40
C GLN A 578 30.80 70.93 -22.03
N ALA A 579 29.78 71.20 -21.22
CA ALA A 579 28.45 71.48 -21.72
C ALA A 579 28.49 72.80 -22.51
N LYS A 580 27.89 72.82 -23.71
CA LYS A 580 27.77 74.03 -24.52
C LYS A 580 26.79 75.04 -23.91
#